data_AF-A0A0A2TTX1-F1
#
_entry.id   AF-A0A0A2TTX1-F1
#
_cell.length_a   1.000
_cell.length_b   1.000
_cell.length_c   1.000
_cell.angle_alpha   90.00
_cell.angle_beta   90.00
_cell.angle_gamma   90.00
#
_symmetry.space_group_name_H-M   'P 1'
#
loop_
_entity.id
_entity.type
_entity.pdbx_description
1 polymer ?
#
loop_
_entity_poly.entity_id
_entity_poly.type
_entity_poly.pdbx_seq_one_letter_code
_entity_poly.pdbx_strand_id
1 'polypeptide(L)'
;MGFHTLKWINIISYLYLLVASFILAGDIGGGVEEYVYVMPSGYAFSIWGVIYILLGLLLIAQFTQKEAMEQLVTKIGLWFPLSMVLSGTAVTVGTTPAFFYIVASLVTLSIVYTKIQHTIYRSTLYRFPFSLYLGWTSIATIVDAFIIIYSNGISEIAGLNQLEWAVIMLSAGGVIAILFQFSHHDRIFPIVFIWGYVAIIVEQNHSSIIWTTGIVIVVLVFLIGWGSWKEKNRW
;
A
#
# COMPACT_ATOMS: atom_id res chain seq x y z
N MET A 1 15.16 -21.91 -7.39
CA MET A 1 16.12 -21.12 -6.59
C MET A 1 15.97 -21.52 -5.13
N GLY A 2 17.05 -21.80 -4.41
CA GLY A 2 16.97 -22.29 -3.03
C GLY A 2 16.61 -21.21 -2.02
N PHE A 3 16.03 -21.61 -0.89
CA PHE A 3 15.67 -20.72 0.23
C PHE A 3 16.83 -19.84 0.70
N HIS A 4 18.03 -20.42 0.84
CA HIS A 4 19.22 -19.68 1.25
C HIS A 4 19.55 -18.50 0.34
N THR A 5 19.38 -18.65 -0.98
CA THR A 5 19.64 -17.56 -1.93
C THR A 5 18.57 -16.50 -1.85
N LEU A 6 17.29 -16.90 -1.78
CA LEU A 6 16.16 -15.96 -1.65
C LEU A 6 16.23 -15.13 -0.36
N LYS A 7 16.65 -15.75 0.75
CA LYS A 7 16.84 -15.07 2.03
C LYS A 7 17.81 -13.88 1.90
N TRP A 8 18.95 -14.08 1.27
CA TRP A 8 19.94 -13.00 1.10
C TRP A 8 19.46 -11.93 0.12
N ILE A 9 18.76 -12.31 -0.95
CA ILE A 9 18.17 -11.35 -1.88
C ILE A 9 17.14 -10.48 -1.16
N ASN A 10 16.28 -11.06 -0.32
CA ASN A 10 15.32 -10.29 0.48
C ASN A 10 16.00 -9.25 1.37
N ILE A 11 17.10 -9.62 2.02
CA ILE A 11 17.88 -8.71 2.87
C ILE A 11 18.48 -7.57 2.04
N ILE A 12 19.13 -7.89 0.91
CA ILE A 12 19.74 -6.88 0.05
C ILE A 12 18.69 -5.92 -0.50
N SER A 13 17.55 -6.44 -1.00
CA SER A 13 16.45 -5.62 -1.51
C SER A 13 15.80 -4.75 -0.44
N TYR A 14 15.70 -5.23 0.80
CA TYR A 14 15.22 -4.44 1.94
C TYR A 14 16.20 -3.32 2.31
N LEU A 15 17.50 -3.62 2.37
CA LEU A 15 18.54 -2.60 2.61
C LEU A 15 18.52 -1.54 1.51
N TYR A 16 18.37 -1.94 0.24
CA TYR A 16 18.18 -1.00 -0.85
C TYR A 16 16.93 -0.14 -0.65
N LEU A 17 15.78 -0.73 -0.31
CA LEU A 17 14.56 0.03 -0.03
C LEU A 17 14.76 1.09 1.06
N LEU A 18 15.45 0.75 2.16
CA LEU A 18 15.75 1.71 3.22
C LEU A 18 16.69 2.83 2.75
N VAL A 19 17.79 2.47 2.08
CA VAL A 19 18.75 3.46 1.54
C VAL A 19 18.05 4.37 0.54
N ALA A 20 17.23 3.79 -0.35
CA ALA A 20 16.45 4.53 -1.33
C ALA A 20 15.51 5.53 -0.65
N SER A 21 14.82 5.11 0.41
CA SER A 21 13.79 5.93 1.08
C SER A 21 14.36 6.99 2.01
N PHE A 22 15.47 6.73 2.70
CA PHE A 22 16.03 7.65 3.70
C PHE A 22 17.21 8.50 3.22
N ILE A 23 17.92 8.04 2.18
CA ILE A 23 19.17 8.68 1.72
C ILE A 23 19.03 9.20 0.30
N LEU A 24 18.45 8.39 -0.59
CA LEU A 24 18.37 8.72 -2.02
C LEU A 24 17.05 9.37 -2.42
N ALA A 25 16.06 9.40 -1.52
CA ALA A 25 14.76 9.96 -1.82
C ALA A 25 14.94 11.44 -2.19
N GLY A 26 14.54 11.78 -3.41
CA GLY A 26 14.56 13.15 -3.89
C GLY A 26 13.36 13.94 -3.37
N ASP A 27 13.29 15.22 -3.70
CA ASP A 27 12.08 16.01 -3.53
C ASP A 27 11.04 15.54 -4.57
N ILE A 28 10.21 14.56 -4.20
CA ILE A 28 9.31 13.84 -5.12
C ILE A 28 8.11 14.70 -5.55
N GLY A 29 7.90 15.85 -4.91
CA GLY A 29 6.72 16.67 -5.09
C GLY A 29 6.90 17.89 -5.98
N GLY A 30 8.11 18.38 -6.23
CA GLY A 30 8.33 19.65 -6.97
C GLY A 30 7.48 20.83 -6.46
N GLY A 31 6.97 20.78 -5.23
CA GLY A 31 6.02 21.73 -4.65
C GLY A 31 4.56 21.63 -5.14
N VAL A 32 4.16 20.58 -5.87
CA VAL A 32 2.80 20.44 -6.41
C VAL A 32 1.80 19.76 -5.47
N GLU A 33 2.28 19.20 -4.37
CA GLU A 33 1.51 18.38 -3.43
C GLU A 33 0.29 19.11 -2.84
N GLU A 34 0.43 20.42 -2.57
CA GLU A 34 -0.65 21.27 -2.05
C GLU A 34 -1.85 21.38 -3.02
N TYR A 35 -1.64 21.12 -4.32
CA TYR A 35 -2.66 21.25 -5.36
C TYR A 35 -3.30 19.91 -5.75
N VAL A 36 -2.96 18.82 -5.05
CA VAL A 36 -3.47 17.47 -5.35
C VAL A 36 -4.57 17.10 -4.34
N TYR A 37 -5.82 17.03 -4.80
CA TYR A 37 -7.00 16.76 -3.95
C TYR A 37 -7.00 15.41 -3.22
N VAL A 38 -6.18 14.45 -3.67
CA VAL A 38 -6.05 13.13 -3.02
C VAL A 38 -4.82 13.05 -2.10
N MET A 39 -4.04 14.14 -1.98
CA MET A 39 -2.84 14.17 -1.16
C MET A 39 -3.21 14.03 0.32
N PRO A 40 -2.66 13.03 1.03
CA PRO A 40 -2.80 12.93 2.46
C PRO A 40 -1.83 13.87 3.16
N SER A 41 -2.18 14.28 4.38
CA SER A 41 -1.27 15.06 5.24
C SER A 41 0.04 14.33 5.54
N GLY A 42 1.11 15.10 5.79
CA GLY A 42 2.47 14.58 5.92
C GLY A 42 2.65 13.48 6.98
N TYR A 43 1.83 13.45 8.04
CA TYR A 43 1.92 12.40 9.06
C TYR A 43 1.54 11.02 8.50
N ALA A 44 0.73 10.95 7.44
CA ALA A 44 0.26 9.70 6.85
C ALA A 44 1.42 8.79 6.44
N PHE A 45 2.51 9.40 5.93
CA PHE A 45 3.71 8.73 5.47
C PHE A 45 4.49 8.03 6.60
N SER A 46 4.19 8.30 7.87
CA SER A 46 4.75 7.55 9.00
C SER A 46 4.42 6.05 8.96
N ILE A 47 3.36 5.65 8.24
CA ILE A 47 3.03 4.25 8.00
C ILE A 47 4.15 3.49 7.28
N TRP A 48 4.98 4.17 6.48
CA TRP A 48 6.17 3.55 5.89
C TRP A 48 7.14 3.05 6.94
N GLY A 49 7.34 3.81 8.03
CA GLY A 49 8.17 3.36 9.17
C GLY A 49 7.63 2.08 9.78
N VAL A 50 6.31 1.96 9.94
CA VAL A 50 5.66 0.73 10.43
C VAL A 50 5.87 -0.43 9.45
N ILE A 51 5.69 -0.19 8.14
CA ILE A 51 5.95 -1.19 7.09
C ILE A 51 7.40 -1.67 7.16
N TYR A 52 8.37 -0.76 7.19
CA TYR A 52 9.79 -1.10 7.25
C TYR A 52 10.13 -1.95 8.48
N ILE A 53 9.64 -1.57 9.66
CA ILE A 53 9.85 -2.36 10.89
C ILE A 53 9.30 -3.78 10.73
N LEU A 54 8.07 -3.93 10.22
CA LEU A 54 7.44 -5.23 10.05
C LEU A 54 8.15 -6.11 9.02
N LEU A 55 8.61 -5.52 7.91
CA LEU A 55 9.43 -6.23 6.94
C LEU A 55 10.76 -6.66 7.55
N GLY A 56 11.41 -5.79 8.33
CA GLY A 56 12.63 -6.13 9.07
C GLY A 56 12.44 -7.29 10.05
N LEU A 57 11.34 -7.29 10.81
CA LEU A 57 10.97 -8.39 11.70
C LEU A 57 10.76 -9.70 10.92
N LEU A 58 10.12 -9.64 9.75
CA LEU A 58 9.95 -10.79 8.87
C LEU A 58 11.31 -11.31 8.36
N LEU A 59 12.26 -10.44 8.04
CA LEU A 59 13.61 -10.84 7.65
C LEU A 59 14.37 -11.50 8.81
N ILE A 60 14.26 -10.98 10.02
CA ILE A 60 14.85 -11.59 11.22
C ILE A 60 14.22 -12.98 11.46
N ALA A 61 12.91 -13.10 11.28
CA ALA A 61 12.20 -14.38 11.42
C ALA A 61 12.73 -15.47 10.47
N GLN A 62 13.29 -15.12 9.30
CA GLN A 62 13.91 -16.09 8.38
C GLN A 62 15.11 -16.83 8.99
N PHE A 63 15.69 -16.32 10.08
CA PHE A 63 16.79 -16.98 10.79
C PHE A 63 16.33 -17.82 11.98
N THR A 64 15.17 -17.50 12.57
CA THR A 64 14.67 -18.14 13.80
C THR A 64 13.55 -19.16 13.54
N GLN A 65 12.66 -18.91 12.58
CA GLN A 65 11.49 -19.73 12.27
C GLN A 65 11.67 -20.48 10.94
N LYS A 66 12.68 -21.37 10.89
CA LYS A 66 13.20 -21.94 9.64
C LYS A 66 12.13 -22.58 8.74
N GLU A 67 11.29 -23.48 9.25
CA GLU A 67 10.35 -24.23 8.41
C GLU A 67 9.24 -23.35 7.81
N ALA A 68 8.56 -22.55 8.65
CA ALA A 68 7.49 -21.67 8.19
C ALA A 68 7.99 -20.59 7.22
N MET A 69 9.14 -20.00 7.52
CA MET A 69 9.76 -18.99 6.65
C MET A 69 10.34 -19.58 5.38
N GLU A 70 10.88 -20.78 5.42
CA GLU A 70 11.37 -21.47 4.23
C GLU A 70 10.24 -21.72 3.23
N GLN A 71 9.09 -22.21 3.70
CA GLN A 71 7.93 -22.42 2.84
C GLN A 71 7.38 -21.09 2.31
N LEU A 72 7.22 -20.08 3.18
CA LEU A 72 6.73 -18.76 2.79
C LEU A 72 7.63 -18.09 1.73
N VAL A 73 8.93 -17.96 2.03
CA VAL A 73 9.92 -17.29 1.16
C VAL A 73 10.07 -18.03 -0.16
N THR A 74 10.08 -19.36 -0.14
CA THR A 74 10.17 -20.15 -1.38
C THR A 74 8.92 -20.01 -2.23
N LYS A 75 7.73 -19.92 -1.62
CA LYS A 75 6.46 -19.77 -2.33
C LYS A 75 6.32 -18.40 -3.01
N ILE A 76 6.66 -17.33 -2.28
CA ILE A 76 6.61 -15.95 -2.80
C ILE A 76 7.77 -15.68 -3.77
N GLY A 77 8.93 -16.33 -3.58
CA GLY A 77 10.06 -16.27 -4.50
C GLY A 77 10.59 -14.84 -4.71
N LEU A 78 11.02 -14.55 -5.94
CA LEU A 78 11.59 -13.25 -6.32
C LEU A 78 10.58 -12.09 -6.40
N TRP A 79 9.28 -12.37 -6.26
CA TRP A 79 8.25 -11.32 -6.33
C TRP A 79 8.35 -10.33 -5.16
N PHE A 80 8.71 -10.81 -3.97
CA PHE A 80 8.87 -9.96 -2.78
C PHE A 80 10.10 -9.04 -2.83
N PRO A 81 11.33 -9.52 -3.15
CA PRO A 81 12.45 -8.61 -3.29
C PRO A 81 12.26 -7.65 -4.47
N LEU A 82 11.64 -8.10 -5.56
CA LEU A 82 11.31 -7.24 -6.69
C LEU A 82 10.37 -6.11 -6.26
N SER A 83 9.33 -6.36 -5.47
CA SER A 83 8.45 -5.27 -4.98
C SER A 83 9.18 -4.24 -4.13
N MET A 84 10.13 -4.67 -3.28
CA MET A 84 10.94 -3.75 -2.48
C MET A 84 11.88 -2.90 -3.35
N VAL A 85 12.52 -3.49 -4.35
CA VAL A 85 13.35 -2.74 -5.30
C VAL A 85 12.51 -1.74 -6.08
N LEU A 86 11.38 -2.16 -6.64
CA LEU A 86 10.50 -1.27 -7.40
C LEU A 86 9.99 -0.10 -6.55
N SER A 87 9.57 -0.34 -5.30
CA SER A 87 9.14 0.73 -4.40
C SER A 87 10.28 1.66 -4.00
N GLY A 88 11.48 1.13 -3.77
CA GLY A 88 12.66 1.96 -3.49
C GLY A 88 13.04 2.80 -4.71
N THR A 89 13.00 2.22 -5.90
CA THR A 89 13.29 2.98 -7.13
C THR A 89 12.28 4.09 -7.36
N ALA A 90 10.99 3.86 -7.09
CA ALA A 90 9.94 4.86 -7.28
C ALA A 90 10.25 6.19 -6.58
N VAL A 91 10.84 6.15 -5.38
CA VAL A 91 11.16 7.37 -4.60
C VAL A 91 12.48 8.05 -4.99
N THR A 92 13.26 7.43 -5.88
CA THR A 92 14.59 7.93 -6.31
C THR A 92 14.59 8.52 -7.72
N VAL A 93 13.46 8.44 -8.42
CA VAL A 93 13.31 8.87 -9.81
C VAL A 93 12.30 10.02 -9.91
N GLY A 94 12.25 10.69 -11.07
CA GLY A 94 11.26 11.74 -11.30
C GLY A 94 9.81 11.22 -11.31
N THR A 95 8.84 12.15 -11.22
CA THR A 95 7.40 11.88 -11.08
C THR A 95 6.84 10.87 -12.07
N THR A 96 7.10 11.04 -13.38
CA THR A 96 6.57 10.14 -14.41
C THR A 96 7.09 8.70 -14.26
N PRO A 97 8.42 8.45 -14.20
CA PRO A 97 8.93 7.12 -13.87
C PRO A 97 8.44 6.56 -12.53
N ALA A 98 8.33 7.40 -11.50
CA ALA A 98 7.95 6.98 -10.14
C ALA A 98 6.61 6.23 -10.14
N PHE A 99 5.62 6.75 -10.86
CA PHE A 99 4.31 6.09 -11.01
C PHE A 99 4.41 4.70 -11.64
N PHE A 100 5.21 4.53 -12.70
CA PHE A 100 5.35 3.20 -13.31
C PHE A 100 6.02 2.22 -12.37
N TYR A 101 7.00 2.67 -11.58
CA TYR A 101 7.66 1.85 -10.56
C TYR A 101 6.73 1.51 -9.39
N ILE A 102 5.91 2.44 -8.90
CA ILE A 102 4.96 2.15 -7.82
C ILE A 102 3.83 1.21 -8.31
N VAL A 103 3.34 1.38 -9.53
CA VAL A 103 2.38 0.45 -10.15
C VAL A 103 2.98 -0.94 -10.31
N ALA A 104 4.22 -1.04 -10.78
CA ALA A 104 4.92 -2.32 -10.87
C ALA A 104 5.11 -2.95 -9.47
N SER A 105 5.44 -2.15 -8.45
CA SER A 105 5.50 -2.59 -7.06
C SER A 105 4.14 -3.12 -6.58
N LEU A 106 3.05 -2.41 -6.88
CA LEU A 106 1.68 -2.82 -6.54
C LEU A 106 1.31 -4.16 -7.17
N VAL A 107 1.61 -4.36 -8.46
CA VAL A 107 1.34 -5.61 -9.17
C VAL A 107 2.14 -6.76 -8.57
N THR A 108 3.44 -6.55 -8.32
CA THR A 108 4.30 -7.58 -7.72
C THR A 108 3.87 -7.93 -6.29
N LEU A 109 3.47 -6.94 -5.48
CA LEU A 109 2.88 -7.18 -4.15
C LEU A 109 1.55 -7.94 -4.23
N SER A 110 0.71 -7.66 -5.22
CA SER A 110 -0.55 -8.38 -5.42
C SER A 110 -0.31 -9.86 -5.71
N ILE A 111 0.73 -10.18 -6.48
CA ILE A 111 1.18 -11.56 -6.74
C ILE A 111 1.70 -12.21 -5.45
N VAL A 112 2.53 -11.50 -4.66
CA VAL A 112 3.02 -11.97 -3.36
C VAL A 112 1.85 -12.29 -2.44
N TYR A 113 0.91 -11.36 -2.29
CA TYR A 113 -0.26 -11.51 -1.43
C TYR A 113 -1.12 -12.71 -1.83
N THR A 114 -1.39 -12.87 -3.13
CA THR A 114 -2.16 -14.01 -3.66
C THR A 114 -1.44 -15.33 -3.35
N LYS A 115 -0.12 -15.39 -3.56
CA LYS A 115 0.68 -16.58 -3.23
C LYS A 115 0.61 -16.93 -1.75
N ILE A 116 0.58 -15.92 -0.85
CA ILE A 116 0.47 -16.12 0.60
C ILE A 116 -0.91 -16.70 0.98
N GLN A 117 -1.99 -16.26 0.33
CA GLN A 117 -3.34 -16.76 0.60
C GLN A 117 -3.49 -18.26 0.27
N HIS A 118 -2.68 -18.78 -0.64
CA HIS A 118 -2.65 -20.20 -1.02
C HIS A 118 -1.57 -21.03 -0.30
N THR A 119 -1.06 -20.57 0.85
CA THR A 119 -0.19 -21.39 1.72
C THR A 119 -0.94 -21.94 2.93
N ILE A 120 -0.42 -23.04 3.49
CA ILE A 120 -0.90 -23.65 4.74
C ILE A 120 -0.72 -22.68 5.92
N TYR A 121 0.29 -21.81 5.88
CA TYR A 121 0.55 -20.76 6.86
C TYR A 121 -0.20 -19.45 6.55
N ARG A 122 -1.50 -19.53 6.25
CA ARG A 122 -2.40 -18.37 6.10
C ARG A 122 -2.60 -17.58 7.41
N SER A 123 -1.72 -17.73 8.39
CA SER A 123 -1.84 -17.05 9.67
C SER A 123 -1.81 -15.54 9.43
N THR A 124 -2.67 -14.81 10.15
CA THR A 124 -2.74 -13.36 10.08
C THR A 124 -1.37 -12.72 10.32
N LEU A 125 -0.53 -13.34 11.16
CA LEU A 125 0.82 -12.85 11.49
C LEU A 125 1.71 -12.71 10.25
N TYR A 126 1.75 -13.72 9.38
CA TYR A 126 2.62 -13.70 8.20
C TYR A 126 2.04 -12.88 7.05
N ARG A 127 0.72 -12.74 6.99
CA ARG A 127 0.03 -11.92 6.00
C ARG A 127 0.08 -10.43 6.33
N PHE A 128 0.09 -10.09 7.62
CA PHE A 128 -0.03 -8.73 8.13
C PHE A 128 0.95 -7.72 7.49
N PRO A 129 2.28 -7.98 7.44
CA PRO A 129 3.22 -7.04 6.82
C PRO A 129 2.92 -6.77 5.34
N PHE A 130 2.55 -7.82 4.59
CA PHE A 130 2.27 -7.72 3.16
C PHE A 130 0.92 -7.05 2.89
N SER A 131 -0.09 -7.29 3.73
CA SER A 131 -1.38 -6.60 3.61
C SER A 131 -1.24 -5.11 3.91
N LEU A 132 -0.43 -4.75 4.91
CA LEU A 132 -0.16 -3.35 5.25
C LEU A 132 0.57 -2.66 4.09
N TYR A 133 1.62 -3.31 3.58
CA TYR A 133 2.41 -2.79 2.47
C TYR A 133 1.56 -2.63 1.19
N LEU A 134 0.82 -3.66 0.80
CA LEU A 134 -0.07 -3.61 -0.38
C LEU A 134 -1.14 -2.52 -0.25
N GLY A 135 -1.76 -2.38 0.92
CA GLY A 135 -2.76 -1.34 1.17
C GLY A 135 -2.20 0.06 0.98
N TRP A 136 -1.02 0.33 1.55
CA TRP A 136 -0.41 1.65 1.45
C TRP A 136 0.11 1.94 0.04
N THR A 137 0.74 0.97 -0.61
CA THR A 137 1.16 1.08 -2.02
C THR A 137 -0.03 1.35 -2.95
N SER A 138 -1.22 0.83 -2.64
CA SER A 138 -2.44 1.12 -3.41
C SER A 138 -2.83 2.60 -3.33
N ILE A 139 -2.79 3.19 -2.12
CA ILE A 139 -3.08 4.62 -1.91
C ILE A 139 -2.00 5.48 -2.57
N ALA A 140 -0.72 5.14 -2.38
CA ALA A 140 0.40 5.84 -3.02
C ALA A 140 0.29 5.84 -4.55
N THR A 141 -0.15 4.72 -5.14
CA THR A 141 -0.39 4.65 -6.60
C THR A 141 -1.49 5.61 -7.06
N ILE A 142 -2.57 5.79 -6.26
CA ILE A 142 -3.61 6.77 -6.56
C ILE A 142 -3.04 8.18 -6.47
N VAL A 143 -2.29 8.49 -5.41
CA VAL A 143 -1.66 9.82 -5.23
C VAL A 143 -0.70 10.14 -6.38
N ASP A 144 0.20 9.22 -6.72
CA ASP A 144 1.17 9.40 -7.82
C ASP A 144 0.48 9.58 -9.18
N ALA A 145 -0.66 8.93 -9.42
CA ALA A 145 -1.45 9.17 -10.63
C ALA A 145 -1.90 10.64 -10.73
N PHE A 146 -2.38 11.22 -9.63
CA PHE A 146 -2.79 12.63 -9.61
C PHE A 146 -1.61 13.59 -9.68
N ILE A 147 -0.47 13.25 -9.07
CA ILE A 147 0.77 14.03 -9.20
C ILE A 147 1.21 14.09 -10.67
N ILE A 148 1.14 12.97 -11.41
CA ILE A 148 1.45 12.98 -12.85
C ILE A 148 0.44 13.80 -13.65
N ILE A 149 -0.85 13.62 -13.42
CA ILE A 149 -1.90 14.39 -14.11
C ILE A 149 -1.66 15.89 -13.93
N TYR A 150 -1.43 16.33 -12.68
CA TYR A 150 -1.17 17.72 -12.36
C TYR A 150 0.15 18.23 -12.95
N SER A 151 1.24 17.48 -12.80
CA SER A 151 2.57 17.89 -13.29
C SER A 151 2.66 17.99 -14.82
N ASN A 152 1.78 17.30 -15.55
CA ASN A 152 1.64 17.43 -17.00
C ASN A 152 0.64 18.53 -17.42
N GLY A 153 0.09 19.29 -16.47
CA GLY A 153 -0.86 20.38 -16.75
C GLY A 153 -2.22 19.90 -17.26
N ILE A 154 -2.60 18.64 -16.99
CA ILE A 154 -3.87 18.08 -17.42
C ILE A 154 -4.95 18.53 -16.45
N SER A 155 -5.78 19.48 -16.86
CA SER A 155 -6.87 20.03 -16.04
C SER A 155 -8.18 19.23 -16.12
N GLU A 156 -8.39 18.52 -17.23
CA GLU A 156 -9.60 17.76 -17.51
C GLU A 156 -9.27 16.40 -18.13
N ILE A 157 -10.01 15.38 -17.70
CA ILE A 157 -9.96 14.04 -18.30
C ILE A 157 -11.40 13.63 -18.60
N ALA A 158 -11.69 13.23 -19.83
CA ALA A 158 -13.04 12.83 -20.25
C ALA A 158 -14.16 13.85 -19.92
N GLY A 159 -13.83 15.15 -19.92
CA GLY A 159 -14.77 16.24 -19.63
C GLY A 159 -15.08 16.47 -18.15
N LEU A 160 -14.36 15.79 -17.25
CA LEU A 160 -14.45 15.99 -15.81
C LEU A 160 -13.21 16.73 -15.31
N ASN A 161 -13.40 17.64 -14.36
CA ASN A 161 -12.31 18.39 -13.73
C ASN A 161 -11.56 17.54 -12.68
N GLN A 162 -10.43 18.05 -12.19
CA GLN A 162 -9.57 17.35 -11.22
C GLN A 162 -10.30 17.00 -9.91
N LEU A 163 -11.23 17.82 -9.44
CA LEU A 163 -12.00 17.58 -8.21
C LEU A 163 -12.99 16.42 -8.40
N GLU A 164 -13.70 16.39 -9.53
CA GLU A 164 -14.64 15.31 -9.87
C GLU A 164 -13.91 13.98 -10.02
N TRP A 165 -12.76 13.97 -10.69
CA TRP A 165 -11.90 12.78 -10.77
C TRP A 165 -11.40 12.32 -9.42
N ALA A 166 -11.01 13.23 -8.53
CA ALA A 166 -10.57 12.88 -7.18
C ALA A 166 -11.69 12.18 -6.40
N VAL A 167 -12.93 12.68 -6.46
CA VAL A 167 -14.10 12.04 -5.84
C VAL A 167 -14.33 10.63 -6.39
N ILE A 168 -14.25 10.45 -7.71
CA ILE A 168 -14.42 9.14 -8.36
C ILE A 168 -13.33 8.17 -7.90
N MET A 169 -12.07 8.61 -7.90
CA MET A 169 -10.93 7.75 -7.54
C MET A 169 -10.91 7.39 -6.05
N LEU A 170 -11.30 8.29 -5.17
CA LEU A 170 -11.48 8.00 -3.75
C LEU A 170 -12.64 7.04 -3.51
N SER A 171 -13.73 7.19 -4.26
CA SER A 171 -14.84 6.23 -4.21
C SER A 171 -14.40 4.84 -4.69
N ALA A 172 -13.66 4.78 -5.81
CA ALA A 172 -13.11 3.55 -6.36
C ALA A 172 -12.13 2.87 -5.39
N GLY A 173 -11.25 3.65 -4.74
CA GLY A 173 -10.36 3.15 -3.69
C GLY A 173 -11.12 2.54 -2.52
N GLY A 174 -12.19 3.20 -2.06
CA GLY A 174 -13.11 2.65 -1.06
C GLY A 174 -13.75 1.33 -1.48
N VAL A 175 -14.24 1.25 -2.72
CA VAL A 175 -14.81 0.00 -3.27
C VAL A 175 -13.76 -1.11 -3.31
N ILE A 176 -12.51 -0.82 -3.72
CA ILE A 176 -11.41 -1.80 -3.71
C ILE A 176 -11.18 -2.31 -2.28
N ALA A 177 -11.11 -1.43 -1.29
CA ALA A 177 -10.94 -1.82 0.12
C ALA A 177 -12.08 -2.72 0.64
N ILE A 178 -13.32 -2.40 0.27
CA ILE A 178 -14.50 -3.22 0.60
C ILE A 178 -14.41 -4.60 -0.07
N LEU A 179 -14.15 -4.65 -1.37
CA LEU A 179 -14.03 -5.91 -2.12
C LEU A 179 -12.89 -6.77 -1.57
N PHE A 180 -11.78 -6.14 -1.17
CA PHE A 180 -10.65 -6.83 -0.59
C PHE A 180 -10.99 -7.48 0.75
N GLN A 181 -11.70 -6.75 1.64
CA GLN A 181 -12.19 -7.27 2.91
C GLN A 181 -13.04 -8.53 2.72
N PHE A 182 -13.99 -8.52 1.77
CA PHE A 182 -14.89 -9.66 1.55
C PHE A 182 -14.21 -10.82 0.83
N SER A 183 -13.38 -10.55 -0.17
CA SER A 183 -12.74 -11.60 -0.99
C SER A 183 -11.65 -12.31 -0.20
N HIS A 184 -10.86 -11.57 0.57
CA HIS A 184 -9.65 -12.10 1.22
C HIS A 184 -9.79 -12.31 2.73
N HIS A 185 -10.90 -11.85 3.33
CA HIS A 185 -11.12 -11.85 4.77
C HIS A 185 -9.92 -11.20 5.49
N ASP A 186 -9.50 -10.04 4.98
CA ASP A 186 -8.34 -9.31 5.48
C ASP A 186 -8.71 -7.90 5.90
N ARG A 187 -8.68 -7.68 7.22
CA ARG A 187 -9.01 -6.41 7.85
C ARG A 187 -7.87 -5.40 7.79
N ILE A 188 -6.64 -5.85 7.55
CA ILE A 188 -5.48 -4.97 7.61
C ILE A 188 -5.47 -4.04 6.41
N PHE A 189 -5.74 -4.56 5.22
CA PHE A 189 -5.86 -3.78 3.99
C PHE A 189 -6.85 -2.61 4.11
N PRO A 190 -8.14 -2.81 4.49
CA PRO A 190 -9.08 -1.69 4.65
C PRO A 190 -8.73 -0.76 5.82
N ILE A 191 -8.04 -1.23 6.87
CA ILE A 191 -7.53 -0.35 7.95
C ILE A 191 -6.51 0.64 7.39
N VAL A 192 -5.67 0.24 6.43
CA VAL A 192 -4.74 1.17 5.76
C VAL A 192 -5.48 2.22 4.96
N PHE A 193 -6.57 1.86 4.28
CA PHE A 193 -7.43 2.82 3.60
C PHE A 193 -8.07 3.81 4.57
N ILE A 194 -8.54 3.34 5.74
CA ILE A 194 -9.02 4.24 6.79
C ILE A 194 -7.91 5.21 7.22
N TRP A 195 -6.69 4.71 7.49
CA TRP A 195 -5.55 5.55 7.87
C TRP A 195 -5.27 6.64 6.83
N GLY A 196 -5.15 6.27 5.55
CA GLY A 196 -4.89 7.22 4.48
C GLY A 196 -6.03 8.22 4.30
N TYR A 197 -7.29 7.77 4.38
CA TYR A 197 -8.44 8.64 4.15
C TYR A 197 -8.65 9.64 5.29
N VAL A 198 -8.34 9.25 6.53
CA VAL A 198 -8.30 10.19 7.65
C VAL A 198 -7.24 11.27 7.39
N ALA A 199 -6.07 10.89 6.89
CA ALA A 199 -5.03 11.87 6.57
C ALA A 199 -5.38 12.79 5.39
N ILE A 200 -6.16 12.31 4.42
CA ILE A 200 -6.72 13.16 3.35
C ILE A 200 -7.74 14.14 3.93
N ILE A 201 -8.61 13.72 4.86
CA ILE A 201 -9.55 14.62 5.53
C ILE A 201 -8.81 15.73 6.29
N VAL A 202 -7.70 15.40 6.95
CA VAL A 202 -6.91 16.38 7.70
C VAL A 202 -6.25 17.41 6.78
N GLU A 203 -5.85 17.01 5.57
CA GLU A 203 -5.17 17.89 4.62
C GLU A 203 -6.13 18.76 3.81
N GLN A 204 -7.28 18.21 3.43
CA GLN A 204 -8.14 18.81 2.40
C GLN A 204 -9.23 19.71 2.99
N ASN A 205 -9.41 20.90 2.41
CA ASN A 205 -10.49 21.83 2.76
C ASN A 205 -11.74 21.69 1.89
N HIS A 206 -11.70 20.85 0.85
CA HIS A 206 -12.82 20.65 -0.07
C HIS A 206 -13.88 19.72 0.51
N SER A 207 -15.09 20.24 0.73
CA SER A 207 -16.20 19.49 1.33
C SER A 207 -16.50 18.17 0.59
N SER A 208 -16.47 18.16 -0.74
CA SER A 208 -16.70 16.95 -1.53
C SER A 208 -15.69 15.84 -1.23
N ILE A 209 -14.41 16.19 -1.04
CA ILE A 209 -13.37 15.22 -0.68
C ILE A 209 -13.60 14.70 0.73
N ILE A 210 -13.83 15.60 1.69
CA ILE A 210 -14.07 15.25 3.11
C ILE A 210 -15.28 14.32 3.25
N TRP A 211 -16.41 14.64 2.59
CA TRP A 211 -17.62 13.82 2.66
C TRP A 211 -17.40 12.44 2.03
N THR A 212 -16.74 12.39 0.87
CA THR A 212 -16.49 11.13 0.16
C THR A 212 -15.62 10.19 0.99
N THR A 213 -14.47 10.67 1.47
CA THR A 213 -13.56 9.86 2.31
C THR A 213 -14.21 9.50 3.64
N GLY A 214 -14.95 10.42 4.26
CA GLY A 214 -15.69 10.19 5.51
C GLY A 214 -16.73 9.07 5.39
N ILE A 215 -17.54 9.09 4.31
CA ILE A 215 -18.53 8.02 4.04
C ILE A 215 -17.82 6.67 3.87
N VAL A 216 -16.74 6.63 3.08
CA VAL A 216 -15.98 5.39 2.87
C VAL A 216 -15.44 4.86 4.20
N ILE A 217 -14.86 5.72 5.05
CA ILE A 217 -14.36 5.34 6.37
C ILE A 217 -15.47 4.72 7.22
N VAL A 218 -16.63 5.37 7.31
CA VAL A 218 -17.77 4.88 8.10
C VAL A 218 -18.20 3.48 7.64
N VAL A 219 -18.31 3.29 6.32
CA VAL A 219 -18.66 1.99 5.73
C VAL A 219 -17.60 0.93 6.07
N LEU A 220 -16.31 1.24 5.90
CA LEU A 220 -15.22 0.31 6.21
C LEU A 220 -15.20 -0.08 7.69
N VAL A 221 -15.34 0.89 8.60
CA VAL A 221 -15.40 0.63 10.05
C VAL A 221 -16.58 -0.28 10.39
N PHE A 222 -17.76 0.00 9.84
CA PHE A 222 -18.94 -0.83 10.05
C PHE A 222 -18.71 -2.27 9.56
N LEU A 223 -18.16 -2.46 8.36
CA LEU A 223 -17.92 -3.79 7.78
C LEU A 223 -16.86 -4.58 8.55
N ILE A 224 -15.79 -3.93 9.01
CA ILE A 224 -14.76 -4.56 9.85
C ILE A 224 -15.36 -4.99 11.19
N GLY A 225 -16.14 -4.12 11.83
CA GLY A 225 -16.83 -4.41 13.10
C GLY A 225 -17.83 -5.56 12.97
N TRP A 226 -18.66 -5.52 11.93
CA TRP A 226 -19.63 -6.57 11.60
C TRP A 226 -18.96 -7.93 11.36
N GLY A 227 -17.89 -7.95 10.56
CA GLY A 227 -17.12 -9.17 10.31
C GLY A 227 -16.52 -9.77 11.59
N SER A 228 -16.01 -8.91 12.48
CA SER A 228 -15.45 -9.32 13.78
C SER A 228 -16.51 -9.90 14.71
N TRP A 229 -17.68 -9.29 14.78
CA TRP A 229 -18.81 -9.79 15.58
C TRP A 229 -19.30 -11.15 15.08
N LYS A 230 -19.45 -11.30 13.76
CA LYS A 230 -19.92 -12.55 13.16
C LYS A 230 -18.96 -13.72 13.40
N GLU A 231 -17.64 -13.49 13.38
CA GLU A 231 -16.66 -14.54 13.71
C GLU A 231 -16.74 -14.97 15.17
N LYS A 232 -16.96 -14.03 16.10
CA LYS A 232 -17.07 -14.33 17.53
C LYS A 232 -18.32 -15.14 17.88
N ASN A 233 -19.43 -14.89 17.19
CA ASN A 233 -20.74 -15.48 17.49
C ASN A 233 -21.03 -16.78 16.70
N ARG A 234 -20.03 -17.36 16.03
CA ARG A 234 -20.16 -18.64 15.30
C ARG A 234 -19.84 -19.87 16.13
N TRP A 235 -19.68 -19.71 17.45
CA TRP A 235 -19.44 -20.78 18.41
C TRP A 235 -20.39 -20.63 19.59
#